data_AF-A0A9C7PK22-F1
#
_entry.id   AF-A0A9C7PK22-F1
#
_cell.length_a   1.000
_cell.length_b   1.000
_cell.length_c   1.000
_cell.angle_alpha   90.00
_cell.angle_beta   90.00
_cell.angle_gamma   90.00
#
_symmetry.space_group_name_H-M   'P 1'
#
loop_
_entity.id
_entity.type
_entity.pdbx_description
1 polymer ?
#
loop_
_entity_poly.entity_id
_entity_poly.type
_entity_poly.pdbx_seq_one_letter_code
_entity_poly.pdbx_strand_id
1 'polypeptide(L)'
;MLIAVFVPIAFLPGTAGRLFQEFGLVLACRRDLVFCCTSLVPAVMARLPASAPRQRRVSDWGNRLAQAYHASLKTVLNLPRRTTTICVLAAAGAAGLYTLLDQELLPAEDRGTIYLFAKGPTVWALITRAASGPHGKPAHPTFGTGRNHRPVHHGGPLGPNNVFMLAKLADWRERERSQQEIAADLKPLFADLPGVTTRIFSANSLNLRGARAAA
;
A
#
# COMPACT_ATOMS: atom_id res chain seq x y z
N MET A 1 -5.35 7.17 25.83
CA MET A 1 -4.84 8.22 24.92
C MET A 1 -4.77 7.76 23.48
N LEU A 2 -4.18 6.59 23.15
CA LEU A 2 -4.18 6.07 21.76
C LEU A 2 -5.59 5.87 21.17
N ILE A 3 -6.55 5.36 21.96
CA ILE A 3 -7.94 5.10 21.50
C ILE A 3 -8.62 6.35 20.92
N ALA A 4 -8.40 7.52 21.51
CA ALA A 4 -9.05 8.76 21.09
C ALA A 4 -8.68 9.20 19.65
N VAL A 5 -7.53 8.76 19.15
CA VAL A 5 -7.09 9.05 17.78
C VAL A 5 -7.61 8.00 16.79
N PHE A 6 -7.72 6.72 17.21
CA PHE A 6 -8.12 5.63 16.31
C PHE A 6 -9.63 5.49 16.16
N VAL A 7 -10.42 5.85 17.19
CA VAL A 7 -11.89 5.75 17.13
C VAL A 7 -12.47 6.61 16.00
N PRO A 8 -12.11 7.89 15.83
CA PRO A 8 -12.60 8.69 14.71
C PRO A 8 -12.18 8.14 13.33
N ILE A 9 -10.95 7.60 13.23
CA ILE A 9 -10.43 7.02 11.99
C ILE A 9 -11.24 5.78 11.59
N ALA A 10 -11.71 4.99 12.55
CA ALA A 10 -12.58 3.85 12.29
C ALA A 10 -13.96 4.26 11.71
N PHE A 11 -14.37 5.52 11.81
CA PHE A 11 -15.62 5.99 11.20
C PHE A 11 -15.43 6.66 9.83
N LEU A 12 -14.21 6.64 9.27
CA LEU A 12 -13.96 7.18 7.94
C LEU A 12 -14.75 6.38 6.88
N PRO A 13 -15.61 7.03 6.07
CA PRO A 13 -16.33 6.37 5.00
C PRO A 13 -15.40 6.02 3.84
N GLY A 14 -15.77 5.00 3.07
CA GLY A 14 -15.04 4.56 1.88
C GLY A 14 -14.22 3.28 2.07
N THR A 15 -13.63 2.81 0.99
CA THR A 15 -12.85 1.57 0.94
C THR A 15 -11.53 1.66 1.69
N ALA A 16 -10.87 2.83 1.66
CA ALA A 16 -9.68 3.11 2.48
C ALA A 16 -10.03 3.10 3.98
N GLY A 17 -11.17 3.70 4.36
CA GLY A 17 -11.66 3.68 5.74
C GLY A 17 -11.91 2.28 6.29
N ARG A 18 -12.38 1.35 5.44
CA ARG A 18 -12.59 -0.06 5.82
C ARG A 18 -11.29 -0.79 6.18
N LEU A 19 -10.20 -0.49 5.47
CA LEU A 19 -8.89 -1.02 5.80
C LEU A 19 -8.40 -0.45 7.14
N PHE A 20 -8.57 0.86 7.36
CA PHE A 20 -8.22 1.49 8.63
C PHE A 20 -9.11 1.06 9.81
N GLN A 21 -10.34 0.62 9.57
CA GLN A 21 -11.22 0.03 10.60
C GLN A 21 -10.63 -1.25 11.18
N GLU A 22 -10.17 -2.17 10.32
CA GLU A 22 -9.56 -3.44 10.75
C GLU A 22 -8.29 -3.17 11.57
N PHE A 23 -7.41 -2.29 11.08
CA PHE A 23 -6.20 -1.90 11.82
C PHE A 23 -6.51 -1.16 13.13
N GLY A 24 -7.46 -0.23 13.09
CA GLY A 24 -7.88 0.57 14.25
C GLY A 24 -8.47 -0.30 15.36
N LEU A 25 -9.30 -1.28 15.01
CA LEU A 25 -9.87 -2.24 15.96
C LEU A 25 -8.78 -3.09 16.62
N VAL A 26 -7.82 -3.62 15.85
CA VAL A 26 -6.71 -4.42 16.40
C VAL A 26 -5.85 -3.60 17.37
N LEU A 27 -5.54 -2.35 17.03
CA LEU A 27 -4.79 -1.45 17.91
C LEU A 27 -5.57 -1.08 19.17
N ALA A 28 -6.90 -0.90 19.06
CA ALA A 28 -7.78 -0.68 20.19
C ALA A 28 -7.79 -1.91 21.12
N CYS A 29 -8.01 -3.12 20.59
CA CYS A 29 -7.97 -4.35 21.39
C CYS A 29 -6.59 -4.59 22.03
N ARG A 30 -5.49 -4.27 21.32
CA ARG A 30 -4.14 -4.39 21.88
C ARG A 30 -3.92 -3.48 23.08
N ARG A 31 -4.61 -2.34 23.17
CA ARG A 31 -4.54 -1.45 24.33
C ARG A 31 -5.07 -2.13 25.60
N ASP A 32 -6.14 -2.92 25.50
CA ASP A 32 -6.70 -3.62 26.67
C ASP A 32 -5.73 -4.67 27.22
N LEU A 33 -4.96 -5.32 26.34
CA LEU A 33 -3.88 -6.22 26.77
C LEU A 33 -2.76 -5.47 27.52
N VAL A 34 -2.40 -4.27 27.08
CA VAL A 34 -1.41 -3.42 27.77
C VAL A 34 -1.92 -2.98 29.16
N PHE A 35 -3.23 -2.79 29.31
CA PHE A 35 -3.83 -2.51 30.62
C PHE A 35 -3.63 -3.69 31.58
N CYS A 36 -3.87 -4.93 31.13
CA CYS A 36 -3.58 -6.13 31.92
C CYS A 36 -2.09 -6.22 32.29
N CYS A 37 -1.19 -5.89 31.35
CA CYS A 37 0.25 -5.89 31.58
C CYS A 37 0.66 -4.90 32.70
N THR A 38 -0.03 -3.76 32.82
CA THR A 38 0.25 -2.75 33.85
C THR A 38 -0.06 -3.25 35.27
N SER A 39 -1.02 -4.18 35.43
CA SER A 39 -1.32 -4.84 36.71
C SER A 39 -0.43 -6.06 36.95
N LEU A 40 -0.12 -6.81 35.89
CA LEU A 40 0.71 -8.01 35.95
C LEU A 40 2.18 -7.70 36.28
N VAL A 41 2.74 -6.62 35.72
CA VAL A 41 4.15 -6.26 35.94
C VAL A 41 4.48 -6.02 37.42
N PRO A 42 3.73 -5.19 38.18
CA PRO A 42 3.93 -5.04 39.62
C PRO A 42 3.79 -6.35 40.39
N ALA A 43 2.80 -7.20 40.05
CA ALA A 43 2.56 -8.46 40.72
C ALA A 43 3.70 -9.47 40.52
N VAL A 44 4.28 -9.50 39.31
CA VAL A 44 5.45 -10.33 38.99
C VAL A 44 6.72 -9.76 39.63
N MET A 45 6.90 -8.43 39.58
CA MET A 45 8.05 -7.76 40.21
C MET A 45 8.09 -7.97 41.73
N ALA A 46 6.94 -8.02 42.40
CA ALA A 46 6.85 -8.32 43.83
C ALA A 46 7.29 -9.75 44.19
N ARG A 47 7.27 -10.69 43.23
CA ARG A 47 7.72 -12.08 43.41
C ARG A 47 9.19 -12.27 43.05
N LEU A 48 9.82 -11.28 42.41
CA LEU A 48 11.25 -11.35 42.07
C LEU A 48 12.09 -10.95 43.29
N PRO A 49 13.20 -11.66 43.57
CA PRO A 49 14.09 -11.29 44.66
C PRO A 49 14.68 -9.90 44.43
N ALA A 50 14.70 -9.08 45.47
CA ALA A 50 15.31 -7.75 45.43
C ALA A 50 16.79 -7.89 45.06
N SER A 51 17.14 -7.47 43.84
CA SER A 51 18.53 -7.38 43.42
C SER A 51 19.18 -6.17 44.07
N ALA A 52 20.28 -6.37 44.79
CA ALA A 52 21.09 -5.28 45.32
C ALA A 52 21.52 -4.34 44.17
N PRO A 53 21.58 -3.00 44.40
CA PRO A 53 21.93 -2.03 43.37
C PRO A 53 23.36 -2.29 42.89
N ARG A 54 23.50 -3.03 41.78
CA ARG A 54 24.79 -3.29 41.15
C ARG A 54 25.13 -2.07 40.30
N GLN A 55 25.96 -1.17 40.82
CA GLN A 55 26.56 -0.09 40.03
C GLN A 55 27.37 -0.71 38.90
N ARG A 56 26.78 -0.76 37.70
CA ARG A 56 27.45 -1.13 36.46
C ARG A 56 27.89 0.16 35.79
N ARG A 57 29.02 0.15 35.07
CA ARG A 57 29.49 1.27 34.21
C ARG A 57 28.39 1.85 33.30
N VAL A 58 27.41 1.04 32.92
CA VAL A 58 26.23 1.45 32.13
C VAL A 58 25.32 2.44 32.88
N SER A 59 25.23 2.33 34.21
CA SER A 59 24.49 3.25 35.07
C SER A 59 25.13 4.65 35.11
N ASP A 60 26.46 4.73 35.08
CA ASP A 60 27.16 6.02 35.08
C ASP A 60 26.98 6.74 33.75
N TRP A 61 26.98 6.01 32.64
CA TRP A 61 26.68 6.55 31.33
C TRP A 61 25.23 7.04 31.24
N GLY A 62 24.28 6.27 31.78
CA GLY A 62 22.88 6.68 31.90
C GLY A 62 22.70 7.96 32.72
N ASN A 63 23.39 8.07 33.86
CA ASN A 63 23.36 9.27 34.70
C ASN A 63 23.98 10.48 34.01
N ARG A 64 25.09 10.32 33.28
CA ARG A 64 25.69 11.41 32.50
C ARG A 64 24.75 11.90 31.40
N LEU A 65 24.07 10.98 30.70
CA LEU A 65 23.08 11.34 29.69
C LEU A 65 21.87 12.05 30.30
N ALA A 66 21.39 11.58 31.46
CA ALA A 66 20.31 12.22 32.19
C ALA A 66 20.68 13.65 32.65
N GLN A 67 21.91 13.85 33.15
CA GLN A 67 22.41 15.18 33.52
C GLN A 67 22.54 16.11 32.31
N ALA A 68 23.05 15.62 31.19
CA ALA A 68 23.14 16.38 29.94
C ALA A 68 21.74 16.79 29.43
N TYR A 69 20.78 15.86 29.47
CA TYR A 69 19.38 16.14 29.14
C TYR A 69 18.76 17.18 30.08
N HIS A 70 19.06 17.10 31.38
CA HIS A 70 18.55 18.06 32.35
C HIS A 70 19.13 19.46 32.13
N ALA A 71 20.41 19.56 31.83
CA ALA A 71 21.08 20.83 31.52
C ALA A 71 20.56 21.46 30.22
N SER A 72 20.34 20.65 29.18
CA SER A 72 19.77 21.13 27.91
C SER A 72 18.32 21.58 28.11
N LEU A 73 17.50 20.81 28.83
CA LEU A 73 16.11 21.15 29.13
C LEU A 73 16.00 22.45 29.94
N LYS A 74 16.85 22.65 30.96
CA LYS A 74 16.91 23.90 31.73
C LYS A 74 17.21 25.10 30.84
N THR A 75 18.12 24.93 29.88
CA THR A 75 18.47 25.99 28.93
C THR A 75 17.30 26.33 28.00
N VAL A 76 16.60 25.31 27.50
CA VAL A 76 15.43 25.47 26.63
C VAL A 76 14.23 26.11 27.36
N LEU A 77 13.99 25.72 28.61
CA LEU A 77 12.92 26.27 29.45
C LEU A 77 13.18 27.71 29.89
N ASN A 78 14.44 28.10 30.08
CA ASN A 78 14.81 29.48 30.45
C ASN A 78 14.60 30.49 29.31
N LEU A 79 14.45 30.04 28.06
CA LEU A 79 14.22 30.89 26.89
C LEU A 79 12.90 30.55 26.19
N PRO A 80 11.74 30.68 26.87
CA PRO A 80 10.46 30.19 26.38
C PRO A 80 10.09 30.79 25.03
N ARG A 81 10.33 32.10 24.84
CA ARG A 81 10.04 32.80 23.56
C ARG A 81 10.80 32.17 22.38
N ARG A 82 12.12 31.92 22.52
CA ARG A 82 12.93 31.33 21.44
C ARG A 82 12.49 29.90 21.14
N THR A 83 12.23 29.11 22.18
CA THR A 83 11.76 27.73 22.05
C THR A 83 10.42 27.67 21.32
N THR A 84 9.46 28.52 21.70
CA THR A 84 8.16 28.59 21.01
C THR A 84 8.32 29.01 19.55
N THR A 85 9.16 30.01 19.25
CA THR A 85 9.41 30.43 17.86
C THR A 85 9.98 29.29 17.02
N ILE A 86 10.95 28.52 17.55
CA ILE A 86 11.52 27.36 16.86
C ILE A 86 10.46 26.28 16.63
N CYS A 87 9.63 25.97 17.64
CA CYS A 87 8.54 24.99 17.49
C CYS A 87 7.53 25.41 16.43
N VAL A 88 7.16 26.70 16.38
CA VAL A 88 6.25 27.24 15.37
C VAL A 88 6.87 27.19 13.98
N LEU A 89 8.15 27.54 13.84
CA LEU A 89 8.90 27.41 12.59
C LEU A 89 8.96 25.95 12.11
N ALA A 90 9.22 25.01 13.01
CA ALA A 90 9.23 23.58 12.68
C ALA A 90 7.84 23.08 12.25
N ALA A 91 6.78 23.52 12.93
CA ALA A 91 5.40 23.19 12.56
C ALA A 91 5.03 23.79 11.19
N ALA A 92 5.42 25.03 10.92
CA ALA A 92 5.22 25.68 9.62
C ALA A 92 6.02 24.98 8.51
N GLY A 93 7.25 24.57 8.79
CA GLY A 93 8.08 23.78 7.87
C GLY A 93 7.44 22.43 7.55
N ALA A 94 6.95 21.71 8.56
CA ALA A 94 6.22 20.45 8.36
C ALA A 94 4.93 20.65 7.54
N ALA A 95 4.17 21.71 7.80
CA ALA A 95 2.99 22.05 7.02
C ALA A 95 3.33 22.41 5.56
N GLY A 96 4.46 23.10 5.35
CA GLY A 96 5.00 23.36 4.01
C GLY A 96 5.39 22.06 3.30
N LEU A 97 6.18 21.18 3.93
CA LEU A 97 6.56 19.90 3.33
C LEU A 97 5.35 19.02 3.01
N TYR A 98 4.30 19.08 3.82
CA TYR A 98 3.06 18.33 3.59
C TYR A 98 2.40 18.68 2.25
N THR A 99 2.49 19.93 1.78
CA THR A 99 1.89 20.33 0.50
C THR A 99 2.73 19.93 -0.71
N LEU A 100 4.02 19.63 -0.52
CA LEU A 100 4.89 19.10 -1.58
C LEU A 100 4.80 17.58 -1.74
N LEU A 101 4.11 16.89 -0.83
CA LEU A 101 4.06 15.43 -0.84
C LEU A 101 2.97 14.94 -1.80
N ASP A 102 3.38 14.16 -2.80
CA ASP A 102 2.46 13.55 -3.75
C ASP A 102 1.51 12.59 -3.04
N GLN A 103 0.22 12.75 -3.32
CA GLN A 103 -0.84 11.95 -2.70
C GLN A 103 -1.13 10.71 -3.54
N GLU A 104 -0.50 9.60 -3.18
CA GLU A 104 -0.86 8.29 -3.75
C GLU A 104 -1.79 7.53 -2.80
N LEU A 105 -2.92 7.04 -3.33
CA LEU A 105 -3.88 6.27 -2.53
C LEU A 105 -3.32 4.91 -2.11
N LEU A 106 -2.63 4.22 -3.01
CA LEU A 106 -1.87 2.99 -2.74
C LEU A 106 -0.67 2.91 -3.70
N PRO A 107 0.47 2.35 -3.26
CA PRO A 107 1.58 2.06 -4.15
C PRO A 107 1.15 1.06 -5.24
N ALA A 108 1.76 1.17 -6.42
CA ALA A 108 1.51 0.23 -7.50
C ALA A 108 2.01 -1.17 -7.11
N GLU A 109 1.09 -2.05 -6.72
CA GLU A 109 1.40 -3.43 -6.35
C GLU A 109 1.33 -4.37 -7.56
N ASP A 110 2.19 -5.37 -7.56
CA ASP A 110 2.14 -6.46 -8.52
C ASP A 110 1.16 -7.55 -8.05
N ARG A 111 0.06 -7.73 -8.79
CA ARG A 111 -0.99 -8.72 -8.48
C ARG A 111 -0.94 -9.94 -9.40
N GLY A 112 0.10 -10.06 -10.23
CA GLY A 112 0.22 -11.14 -11.21
C GLY A 112 -0.95 -11.24 -12.19
N THR A 113 -1.69 -10.15 -12.41
CA THR A 113 -2.87 -10.13 -13.28
C THR A 113 -3.00 -8.80 -14.03
N ILE A 114 -2.97 -8.85 -15.35
CA ILE A 114 -3.15 -7.70 -16.24
C ILE A 114 -4.53 -7.76 -16.89
N TYR A 115 -5.21 -6.61 -16.90
CA TYR A 115 -6.47 -6.42 -17.59
C TYR A 115 -6.23 -5.64 -18.89
N LEU A 116 -6.76 -6.15 -19.99
CA LEU A 116 -6.75 -5.50 -21.29
C LEU A 116 -8.20 -5.22 -21.69
N PHE A 117 -8.51 -3.95 -21.88
CA PHE A 117 -9.77 -3.52 -22.48
C PHE A 117 -9.50 -3.00 -23.89
N ALA A 118 -10.14 -3.58 -24.89
CA ALA A 118 -10.03 -3.17 -26.29
C ALA A 118 -11.41 -2.77 -26.82
N LYS A 119 -11.46 -1.68 -27.58
CA LYS A 119 -12.68 -1.18 -28.25
C LYS A 119 -12.37 -0.86 -29.70
N GLY A 120 -13.19 -1.35 -30.63
CA GLY A 120 -13.04 -1.02 -32.05
C GLY A 120 -13.82 -1.94 -32.99
N PRO A 121 -14.35 -1.43 -34.13
CA PRO A 121 -15.24 -2.15 -35.06
C PRO A 121 -14.71 -3.52 -35.50
N THR A 122 -13.39 -3.67 -35.57
CA THR A 122 -12.71 -4.88 -36.05
C THR A 122 -12.38 -5.87 -34.92
N VAL A 123 -12.58 -5.52 -33.65
CA VAL A 123 -12.15 -6.38 -32.53
C VAL A 123 -12.98 -7.68 -32.48
N TRP A 124 -14.28 -7.61 -32.79
CA TRP A 124 -15.12 -8.81 -32.89
C TRP A 124 -14.68 -9.76 -34.03
N ALA A 125 -14.31 -9.20 -35.18
CA ALA A 125 -13.77 -9.95 -36.32
C ALA A 125 -12.40 -10.58 -36.02
N LEU A 126 -11.55 -9.89 -35.25
CA LEU A 126 -10.24 -10.41 -34.82
C LEU A 126 -10.39 -11.58 -33.82
N ILE A 127 -11.34 -11.50 -32.88
CA ILE A 127 -11.57 -12.57 -31.90
C ILE A 127 -12.15 -13.82 -32.57
N THR A 128 -13.14 -13.64 -33.44
CA THR A 128 -13.73 -14.75 -34.18
C THR A 128 -12.67 -15.41 -35.07
N ARG A 129 -11.84 -14.64 -35.78
CA ARG A 129 -10.70 -15.17 -36.55
C ARG A 129 -9.65 -15.88 -35.69
N ALA A 130 -9.33 -15.36 -34.51
CA ALA A 130 -8.40 -16.00 -33.57
C ALA A 130 -8.98 -17.29 -32.94
N ALA A 131 -10.31 -17.39 -32.83
CA ALA A 131 -11.00 -18.58 -32.36
C ALA A 131 -11.21 -19.65 -33.46
N SER A 132 -11.22 -19.26 -34.74
CA SER A 132 -11.57 -20.12 -35.88
C SER A 132 -10.38 -20.58 -36.75
N GLY A 133 -9.14 -20.25 -36.40
CA GLY A 133 -7.95 -20.68 -37.15
C GLY A 133 -7.70 -22.21 -37.12
N PRO A 134 -7.02 -22.80 -38.12
CA PRO A 134 -6.80 -24.26 -38.25
C PRO A 134 -5.94 -24.85 -37.12
N HIS A 135 -5.32 -24.00 -36.31
CA HIS A 135 -4.73 -24.37 -35.03
C HIS A 135 -5.72 -23.91 -33.97
N GLY A 136 -6.63 -24.78 -33.54
CA GLY A 136 -7.48 -24.59 -32.37
C GLY A 136 -6.69 -24.53 -31.07
N LYS A 137 -5.68 -23.68 -31.02
CA LYS A 137 -5.02 -23.22 -29.81
C LYS A 137 -5.43 -21.76 -29.71
N PRO A 138 -6.14 -21.32 -28.65
CA PRO A 138 -6.37 -19.90 -28.45
C PRO A 138 -4.99 -19.25 -28.56
N ALA A 139 -4.88 -18.21 -29.38
CA ALA A 139 -3.66 -17.43 -29.47
C ALA A 139 -3.33 -16.94 -28.06
N HIS A 140 -2.53 -17.72 -27.35
CA HIS A 140 -1.71 -17.26 -26.27
C HIS A 140 -0.61 -16.53 -27.01
N PRO A 141 -0.62 -15.18 -27.06
CA PRO A 141 0.64 -14.52 -27.34
C PRO A 141 1.55 -15.00 -26.20
N THR A 142 2.51 -15.84 -26.55
CA THR A 142 3.41 -16.54 -25.64
C THR A 142 4.28 -15.48 -24.96
N PHE A 143 3.74 -14.86 -23.92
CA PHE A 143 4.50 -14.03 -23.01
C PHE A 143 4.91 -14.94 -21.86
N GLY A 144 6.18 -15.37 -21.89
CA GLY A 144 6.94 -15.99 -20.79
C GLY A 144 6.16 -16.91 -19.84
N THR A 145 6.30 -18.22 -20.08
CA THR A 145 6.25 -19.29 -19.06
C THR A 145 5.17 -19.17 -17.99
N GLY A 146 3.98 -19.75 -18.24
CA GLY A 146 2.95 -19.87 -17.21
C GLY A 146 1.68 -20.53 -17.73
N ARG A 147 1.70 -21.86 -17.78
CA ARG A 147 0.65 -22.76 -18.28
C ARG A 147 -0.70 -22.57 -17.56
N ASN A 148 -1.52 -21.61 -17.99
CA ASN A 148 -3.01 -21.65 -17.99
C ASN A 148 -3.58 -20.24 -18.26
N HIS A 149 -3.65 -19.85 -19.52
CA HIS A 149 -4.45 -18.68 -19.89
C HIS A 149 -5.82 -19.18 -20.35
N ARG A 150 -6.84 -19.05 -19.52
CA ARG A 150 -8.22 -19.14 -20.00
C ARG A 150 -8.66 -17.73 -20.39
N PRO A 151 -8.85 -17.42 -21.69
CA PRO A 151 -9.52 -16.18 -22.06
C PRO A 151 -10.96 -16.26 -21.57
N VAL A 152 -11.23 -15.69 -20.39
CA VAL A 152 -12.60 -15.50 -19.92
C VAL A 152 -13.17 -14.32 -20.70
N HIS A 153 -13.80 -14.64 -21.83
CA HIS A 153 -14.63 -13.70 -22.57
C HIS A 153 -15.89 -13.41 -21.76
N HIS A 154 -15.85 -12.39 -20.91
CA HIS A 154 -17.06 -11.84 -20.32
C HIS A 154 -17.60 -10.78 -21.28
N GLY A 155 -18.54 -11.18 -22.14
CA GLY A 155 -19.40 -10.25 -22.86
C GLY A 155 -20.25 -9.48 -21.86
N GLY A 156 -19.67 -8.43 -21.28
CA GLY A 156 -20.38 -7.53 -20.38
C GLY A 156 -21.31 -6.57 -21.13
N PRO A 157 -22.09 -5.72 -20.43
CA PRO A 157 -23.11 -4.81 -20.98
C PRO A 157 -22.59 -3.72 -21.95
N LEU A 158 -21.34 -3.79 -22.35
CA LEU A 158 -20.57 -2.75 -23.05
C LEU A 158 -20.75 -2.77 -24.57
N GLY A 159 -21.62 -3.62 -25.12
CA GLY A 159 -21.93 -3.69 -26.55
C GLY A 159 -20.98 -4.58 -27.38
N PRO A 160 -21.35 -4.92 -28.63
CA PRO A 160 -20.66 -5.93 -29.45
C PRO A 160 -19.23 -5.55 -29.87
N ASN A 161 -18.83 -4.29 -29.61
CA ASN A 161 -17.58 -3.72 -30.09
C ASN A 161 -16.48 -3.58 -29.02
N ASN A 162 -16.73 -4.12 -27.83
CA ASN A 162 -15.89 -4.00 -26.66
C ASN A 162 -15.46 -5.37 -26.17
N VAL A 163 -14.18 -5.49 -25.82
CA VAL A 163 -13.56 -6.74 -25.43
C VAL A 163 -12.76 -6.52 -24.17
N PHE A 164 -12.98 -7.42 -23.22
CA PHE A 164 -12.27 -7.47 -21.97
C PHE A 164 -11.51 -8.79 -21.89
N MET A 165 -10.18 -8.72 -21.77
CA MET A 165 -9.31 -9.87 -21.61
C MET A 165 -8.58 -9.78 -20.27
N LEU A 166 -8.51 -10.92 -19.59
CA LEU A 166 -7.77 -11.12 -18.35
C LEU A 166 -6.54 -11.98 -18.66
N ALA A 167 -5.35 -11.42 -18.45
CA ALA A 167 -4.09 -12.16 -18.55
C ALA A 167 -3.54 -12.40 -17.14
N LYS A 168 -3.53 -13.67 -16.70
CA LYS A 168 -2.84 -14.09 -15.48
C LYS A 168 -1.37 -14.34 -15.79
N LEU A 169 -0.48 -13.71 -15.03
CA LEU A 169 0.97 -13.84 -15.13
C LEU A 169 1.44 -15.04 -14.30
N ALA A 170 2.66 -15.49 -14.60
CA ALA A 170 3.40 -16.41 -13.74
C ALA A 170 3.60 -15.86 -12.32
N ASP A 171 3.84 -16.75 -11.37
CA ASP A 171 4.15 -16.36 -10.00
C ASP A 171 5.37 -15.41 -9.99
N TRP A 172 5.36 -14.42 -9.10
CA TRP A 172 6.47 -13.46 -8.97
C TRP A 172 7.81 -14.13 -8.66
N ARG A 173 7.82 -15.34 -8.08
CA ARG A 173 9.04 -16.11 -7.83
C ARG A 173 9.67 -16.69 -9.10
N GLU A 174 8.88 -16.86 -10.15
CA GLU A 174 9.31 -17.51 -11.40
C GLU A 174 9.64 -16.51 -12.51
N ARG A 175 9.56 -15.20 -12.22
CA ARG A 175 9.80 -14.14 -13.18
C ARG A 175 10.76 -13.09 -12.63
N GLU A 176 11.64 -12.61 -13.50
CA GLU A 176 12.56 -11.50 -13.20
C GLU A 176 11.91 -10.13 -13.39
N ARG A 177 10.78 -10.08 -14.12
CA ARG A 177 10.13 -8.83 -14.55
C ARG A 177 8.86 -8.54 -13.75
N SER A 178 8.67 -7.28 -13.41
CA SER A 178 7.46 -6.79 -12.75
C SER A 178 6.25 -6.76 -13.69
N GLN A 179 5.05 -6.82 -13.12
CA GLN A 179 3.81 -6.67 -13.88
C GLN A 179 3.76 -5.33 -14.62
N GLN A 180 4.30 -4.27 -14.03
CA GLN A 180 4.32 -2.91 -14.57
C GLN A 180 5.20 -2.84 -15.82
N GLU A 181 6.37 -3.48 -15.81
CA GLU A 181 7.25 -3.60 -16.96
C GLU A 181 6.61 -4.40 -18.09
N ILE A 182 6.01 -5.55 -17.77
CA ILE A 182 5.32 -6.38 -18.77
C ILE A 182 4.16 -5.58 -19.39
N ALA A 183 3.40 -4.85 -18.58
CA ALA A 183 2.34 -3.98 -19.08
C ALA A 183 2.87 -2.83 -19.94
N ALA A 184 4.04 -2.28 -19.64
CA ALA A 184 4.67 -1.23 -20.42
C ALA A 184 5.11 -1.72 -21.81
N ASP A 185 5.69 -2.92 -21.89
CA ASP A 185 6.08 -3.56 -23.16
C ASP A 185 4.90 -3.94 -24.04
N LEU A 186 3.77 -4.29 -23.43
CA LEU A 186 2.55 -4.65 -24.17
C LEU A 186 1.88 -3.44 -24.82
N LYS A 187 2.00 -2.24 -24.23
CA LYS A 187 1.38 -1.01 -24.76
C LYS A 187 1.71 -0.74 -26.24
N PRO A 188 2.98 -0.72 -26.69
CA PRO A 188 3.30 -0.45 -28.10
C PRO A 188 2.76 -1.53 -29.05
N LEU A 189 2.77 -2.80 -28.65
CA LEU A 189 2.30 -3.91 -29.49
C LEU A 189 0.80 -3.81 -29.81
N PHE A 190 0.00 -3.29 -28.88
CA PHE A 190 -1.44 -3.09 -29.09
C PHE A 190 -1.78 -1.73 -29.71
N ALA A 191 -0.88 -0.74 -29.61
CA ALA A 191 -1.06 0.56 -30.23
C ALA A 191 -0.96 0.52 -31.76
N ASP A 192 -0.27 -0.49 -32.31
CA ASP A 192 -0.08 -0.67 -33.75
C ASP A 192 -1.31 -1.25 -34.47
N LEU A 193 -2.37 -1.61 -33.73
CA LEU A 193 -3.61 -2.15 -34.31
C LEU A 193 -4.52 -1.03 -34.84
N PRO A 194 -4.72 -0.91 -36.17
CA PRO A 194 -5.55 0.16 -36.74
C PRO A 194 -7.01 0.01 -36.33
N GLY A 195 -7.62 1.10 -35.87
CA GLY A 195 -9.04 1.15 -35.50
C GLY A 195 -9.39 0.50 -34.15
N VAL A 196 -8.39 0.14 -33.34
CA VAL A 196 -8.59 -0.44 -32.00
C VAL A 196 -7.98 0.46 -30.93
N THR A 197 -8.80 0.93 -29.99
CA THR A 197 -8.31 1.59 -28.78
C THR A 197 -8.15 0.57 -27.66
N THR A 198 -6.91 0.36 -27.20
CA THR A 198 -6.60 -0.55 -26.09
C THR A 198 -6.20 0.20 -24.83
N ARG A 199 -6.68 -0.27 -23.68
CA ARG A 199 -6.32 0.19 -22.35
C ARG A 199 -5.86 -0.98 -21.51
N ILE A 200 -4.60 -0.94 -21.12
CA ILE A 200 -3.98 -1.91 -20.20
C ILE A 200 -4.01 -1.31 -18.79
N PHE A 201 -4.48 -2.07 -17.81
CA PHE A 201 -4.46 -1.67 -16.41
C PHE A 201 -4.28 -2.87 -15.48
N SER A 202 -3.77 -2.62 -14.28
CA SER A 202 -3.63 -3.60 -13.20
C SER A 202 -4.74 -3.40 -12.17
N ALA A 203 -5.14 -4.47 -11.48
CA ALA A 203 -5.97 -4.32 -10.29
C ALA A 203 -5.10 -3.83 -9.12
N ASN A 204 -5.69 -2.97 -8.29
CA ASN A 204 -5.12 -2.56 -7.01
C ASN A 204 -5.55 -3.56 -5.91
N SER A 205 -4.82 -3.61 -4.80
CA SER A 205 -5.10 -4.48 -3.67
C SER A 205 -6.45 -4.28 -3.02
N LEU A 206 -6.97 -3.06 -3.10
CA LEU A 206 -8.31 -2.69 -2.64
C LEU A 206 -9.41 -2.85 -3.70
N ASN A 207 -9.11 -3.43 -4.86
CA ASN A 207 -10.03 -3.65 -5.99
C ASN A 207 -10.90 -2.41 -6.32
N LEU A 208 -10.28 -1.22 -6.24
CA LEU A 208 -10.94 0.05 -6.48
C LEU A 208 -11.11 0.27 -7.98
N ARG A 209 -12.36 0.26 -8.43
CA ARG A 209 -12.70 0.54 -9.83
C ARG A 209 -12.50 2.03 -10.10
N GLY A 210 -11.37 2.39 -10.69
CA GLY A 210 -11.08 3.78 -11.08
C GLY A 210 -10.06 4.52 -10.22
N ALA A 211 -9.30 3.86 -9.36
CA ALA A 211 -8.15 4.46 -8.67
C ALA A 211 -6.98 4.68 -9.64
N ARG A 212 -7.17 5.53 -10.64
CA ARG A 212 -6.07 6.20 -11.33
C ARG A 212 -5.82 7.48 -10.53
N ALA A 213 -4.59 7.67 -10.08
CA ALA A 213 -4.16 8.93 -9.49
C ALA A 213 -4.69 10.08 -10.36
N ALA A 214 -5.42 11.00 -9.74
CA ALA A 214 -5.58 12.33 -10.31
C ALA A 214 -4.16 12.89 -10.38
N ALA A 215 -3.70 13.15 -11.60
CA ALA A 215 -2.51 13.94 -11.84
C ALA A 215 -2.77 15.39 -11.43
#